data_AF-A0A100W6Z3-F1
#
_entry.id   AF-A0A100W6Z3-F1
#
_cell.length_a   1.000
_cell.length_b   1.000
_cell.length_c   1.000
_cell.angle_alpha   90.00
_cell.angle_beta   90.00
_cell.angle_gamma   90.00
#
_symmetry.space_group_name_H-M   'P 1'
#
loop_
_entity.id
_entity.type
_entity.pdbx_description
1 polymer ?
#
loop_
_entity_poly.entity_id
_entity_poly.type
_entity_poly.pdbx_seq_one_letter_code
_entity_poly.pdbx_strand_id
1 'polypeptide(L)'
;MRTGDKAVIGLAAYVFGWNVWAGARDHEMISEACDRYLACPRWRWLAHLVMALVYLHVSNRLPAWADPIHLLFAVVGNRRKGQR
;
A
#
# COMPACT_ATOMS: atom_id res chain seq x y z
N MET A 1 -5.43 2.46 -22.47
CA MET A 1 -5.04 2.04 -21.11
C MET A 1 -6.26 1.62 -20.31
N ARG A 2 -6.19 0.46 -19.67
CA ARG A 2 -7.21 -0.03 -18.73
C ARG A 2 -7.19 0.80 -17.45
N THR A 3 -8.28 0.76 -16.68
CA THR A 3 -8.37 1.49 -15.41
C THR A 3 -7.28 1.07 -14.41
N GLY A 4 -6.91 -0.22 -14.40
CA GLY A 4 -5.81 -0.73 -13.58
C GLY A 4 -4.46 -0.10 -13.94
N ASP A 5 -4.15 0.04 -15.23
CA ASP A 5 -2.90 0.66 -15.71
C ASP A 5 -2.78 2.11 -15.20
N LYS A 6 -3.90 2.85 -15.23
CA LYS A 6 -3.95 4.23 -14.72
C LYS A 6 -3.73 4.27 -13.20
N ALA A 7 -4.26 3.31 -12.46
CA ALA A 7 -4.07 3.22 -11.02
C ALA A 7 -2.60 2.92 -10.64
N VAL A 8 -1.93 2.05 -11.39
CA VAL A 8 -0.50 1.75 -11.18
C VAL A 8 0.36 2.98 -11.45
N ILE A 9 0.11 3.68 -12.57
CA ILE A 9 0.82 4.93 -12.88
C ILE A 9 0.53 5.99 -11.81
N GLY A 10 -0.72 6.12 -11.39
CA GLY A 10 -1.12 7.05 -10.32
C GLY A 10 -0.42 6.76 -9.00
N LEU A 11 -0.27 5.49 -8.61
CA LEU A 11 0.46 5.08 -7.41
C LEU A 11 1.93 5.50 -7.47
N ALA A 12 2.60 5.22 -8.59
CA ALA A 12 3.98 5.62 -8.78
C ALA A 12 4.12 7.16 -8.72
N ALA A 13 3.27 7.87 -9.47
CA ALA A 13 3.25 9.33 -9.49
C ALA A 13 2.98 9.93 -8.10
N TYR A 14 2.10 9.33 -7.30
CA TYR A 14 1.83 9.75 -5.93
C TYR A 14 3.06 9.58 -5.03
N VAL A 15 3.72 8.42 -5.07
CA VAL A 15 4.93 8.19 -4.27
C VAL A 15 6.01 9.19 -4.63
N PHE A 16 6.33 9.36 -5.92
CA PHE A 16 7.34 10.34 -6.35
C PHE A 16 6.93 11.77 -6.01
N GLY A 17 5.70 12.14 -6.37
CA GLY A 17 5.17 13.49 -6.17
C GLY A 17 5.13 13.89 -4.69
N TRP A 18 4.72 12.98 -3.80
CA TRP A 18 4.73 13.24 -2.37
C TRP A 18 6.15 13.46 -1.85
N ASN A 19 7.11 12.57 -2.16
CA ASN A 19 8.48 12.73 -1.65
C ASN A 19 9.13 14.02 -2.17
N VAL A 20 8.93 14.37 -3.44
CA VAL A 20 9.43 15.64 -4.00
C VAL A 20 8.78 16.84 -3.33
N TRP A 21 7.44 16.83 -3.21
CA TRP A 21 6.70 17.93 -2.62
C TRP A 21 7.02 18.12 -1.13
N ALA A 22 7.12 17.02 -0.39
CA ALA A 22 7.41 17.02 1.04
C ALA A 22 8.84 17.50 1.31
N GLY A 23 9.81 16.95 0.57
CA GLY A 23 11.20 17.38 0.67
C GLY A 23 11.40 18.85 0.29
N ALA A 24 10.63 19.37 -0.67
CA ALA A 24 10.67 20.79 -1.05
C ALA A 24 10.05 21.74 -0.02
N ARG A 25 9.40 21.22 1.03
CA ARG A 25 8.66 22.00 2.04
C ARG A 25 9.07 21.65 3.47
N ASP A 26 10.19 20.95 3.65
CA ASP A 26 10.66 20.46 4.95
C ASP A 26 9.56 19.66 5.69
N HIS A 27 8.76 18.90 4.95
CA HIS A 27 7.82 17.92 5.48
C HIS A 27 8.39 16.51 5.39
N GLU A 28 7.89 15.63 6.25
CA GLU A 28 8.33 14.24 6.28
C GLU A 28 7.97 13.49 4.99
N MET A 29 9.00 12.90 4.38
CA MET A 29 8.91 12.05 3.20
C MET A 29 8.31 10.67 3.53
N ILE A 30 7.77 9.98 2.53
CA ILE A 30 7.29 8.59 2.72
C ILE A 30 8.46 7.68 3.10
N SER A 31 9.64 7.89 2.51
CA SER A 31 10.86 7.15 2.86
C SER A 31 11.27 7.38 4.31
N GLU A 32 11.28 8.63 4.77
CA GLU A 32 11.63 8.99 6.16
C GLU A 32 10.62 8.42 7.17
N ALA A 33 9.33 8.49 6.86
CA ALA A 33 8.30 7.88 7.68
C ALA A 33 8.53 6.37 7.79
N CYS A 34 8.88 5.69 6.69
CA CYS A 34 9.24 4.27 6.70
C CYS A 34 10.47 4.02 7.58
N ASP A 35 11.53 4.82 7.44
CA ASP A 35 12.75 4.70 8.24
C ASP A 35 12.45 4.83 9.74
N ARG A 36 11.59 5.79 10.13
CA ARG A 36 11.16 5.95 11.53
C ARG A 36 10.45 4.71 12.07
N TYR A 37 9.57 4.09 11.28
CA TYR A 37 8.91 2.85 11.70
C TYR A 37 9.87 1.66 11.77
N LEU A 38 10.84 1.59 10.85
CA LEU A 38 11.87 0.54 10.83
C LEU A 38 12.89 0.71 11.98
N ALA A 39 13.20 1.94 12.36
CA ALA A 39 14.09 2.26 13.47
C ALA A 39 13.44 1.99 14.84
N CYS A 40 12.11 2.04 14.94
CA CYS A 40 11.40 1.75 16.19
C CYS A 40 11.29 0.23 16.43
N PRO A 41 11.93 -0.35 17.46
CA PRO A 41 11.93 -1.79 17.68
C PRO A 41 10.53 -2.40 17.84
N ARG A 42 9.61 -1.63 18.43
CA ARG A 42 8.21 -2.03 18.63
C ARG A 42 7.44 -2.19 17.31
N TRP A 43 7.73 -1.36 16.31
CA TRP A 43 6.98 -1.29 15.05
C TRP A 43 7.72 -1.86 13.84
N ARG A 44 9.04 -2.11 13.95
CA ARG A 44 9.89 -2.60 12.87
C ARG A 44 9.33 -3.82 12.16
N TRP A 45 8.93 -4.85 12.92
CA TRP A 45 8.38 -6.08 12.34
C TRP A 45 7.07 -5.81 11.59
N LEU A 46 6.23 -4.91 12.12
CA LEU A 46 4.95 -4.55 11.52
C LEU A 46 5.18 -3.77 10.21
N ALA A 47 6.16 -2.86 10.19
CA ALA A 47 6.54 -2.13 9.00
C ALA A 47 7.00 -3.07 7.88
N HIS A 48 7.88 -4.03 8.19
CA HIS A 48 8.28 -5.06 7.23
C HIS A 48 7.09 -5.89 6.73
N LEU A 49 6.22 -6.32 7.64
CA LEU A 49 5.05 -7.11 7.30
C LEU A 49 4.11 -6.36 6.36
N VAL A 50 3.79 -5.11 6.66
CA VAL A 50 2.88 -4.29 5.84
C VAL A 50 3.47 -4.08 4.44
N MET A 51 4.75 -3.71 4.34
CA MET A 51 5.40 -3.52 3.04
C MET A 51 5.46 -4.81 2.22
N ALA A 52 5.77 -5.94 2.87
CA ALA A 52 5.78 -7.24 2.22
C ALA A 52 4.38 -7.65 1.73
N LEU A 53 3.34 -7.45 2.53
CA LEU A 53 1.96 -7.76 2.15
C LEU A 53 1.49 -6.91 0.97
N VAL A 54 1.77 -5.60 0.97
CA VAL A 54 1.44 -4.71 -0.15
C VAL A 54 2.16 -5.17 -1.42
N TYR A 55 3.45 -5.47 -1.33
CA TYR A 55 4.21 -6.00 -2.47
C TYR A 55 3.62 -7.30 -3.01
N LEU A 56 3.39 -8.28 -2.14
CA LEU A 56 2.87 -9.60 -2.52
C LEU A 56 1.48 -9.52 -3.15
N HIS A 57 0.60 -8.67 -2.60
CA HIS A 57 -0.74 -8.42 -3.13
C HIS A 57 -0.68 -7.76 -4.51
N VAL A 58 0.00 -6.61 -4.63
CA VAL A 58 0.04 -5.84 -5.88
C VAL A 58 0.75 -6.60 -7.00
N SER A 59 1.72 -7.46 -6.65
CA SER A 59 2.42 -8.33 -7.61
C SER A 59 1.74 -9.67 -7.88
N ASN A 60 0.56 -9.94 -7.28
CA ASN A 60 -0.19 -11.19 -7.40
C ASN A 60 0.64 -12.45 -7.11
N ARG A 61 1.52 -12.38 -6.10
CA ARG A 61 2.41 -13.50 -5.73
C ARG A 61 1.81 -14.44 -4.69
N LEU A 62 0.64 -14.10 -4.16
CA LEU A 62 -0.11 -14.95 -3.25
C LEU A 62 -1.35 -15.50 -3.96
N PRO A 63 -1.71 -16.77 -3.71
CA PRO A 63 -3.04 -17.25 -4.07
C PRO A 63 -4.11 -16.50 -3.27
N ALA A 64 -5.30 -16.33 -3.83
CA ALA A 64 -6.37 -15.49 -3.25
C ALA A 64 -6.76 -15.85 -1.80
N TRP A 65 -6.65 -17.12 -1.41
CA TRP A 65 -6.94 -17.58 -0.04
C TRP A 65 -5.86 -17.18 0.98
N ALA A 66 -4.64 -16.88 0.51
CA ALA A 66 -3.50 -16.49 1.34
C ALA A 66 -3.25 -14.97 1.32
N ASP A 67 -4.01 -14.22 0.53
CA ASP A 67 -3.85 -12.78 0.37
C ASP A 67 -4.84 -12.04 1.30
N PRO A 68 -4.38 -11.55 2.48
CA PRO A 68 -5.26 -10.89 3.43
C PRO A 68 -5.87 -9.60 2.88
N ILE A 69 -5.20 -8.92 1.94
CA ILE A 69 -5.70 -7.69 1.33
C ILE A 69 -6.84 -8.05 0.35
N HIS A 70 -6.66 -9.11 -0.44
CA HIS A 70 -7.73 -9.64 -1.29
C HIS A 70 -8.94 -10.09 -0.46
N LEU A 71 -8.72 -10.82 0.63
CA LEU A 71 -9.79 -11.26 1.53
C LEU A 71 -10.55 -10.07 2.14
N LEU A 72 -9.85 -9.02 2.57
CA LEU A 72 -10.46 -7.81 3.08
C LEU A 72 -11.38 -7.15 2.04
N PHE A 73 -10.92 -7.05 0.79
CA PHE A 73 -11.75 -6.53 -0.30
C PHE A 73 -12.93 -7.43 -0.65
N ALA A 74 -12.77 -8.76 -0.60
CA ALA A 74 -13.87 -9.69 -0.82
C ALA A 74 -14.98 -9.50 0.23
N VAL A 75 -14.61 -9.27 1.50
CA VAL A 75 -15.57 -8.98 2.58
C VAL A 75 -16.29 -7.63 2.35
N VAL A 76 -15.54 -6.56 2.05
CA VAL A 76 -16.12 -5.23 1.81
C VAL A 76 -16.96 -5.20 0.52
N GLY A 77 -16.51 -5.89 -0.52
CA GLY A 77 -17.19 -6.02 -1.80
C GLY A 77 -18.48 -6.84 -1.72
N ASN A 78 -18.50 -7.92 -0.94
CA ASN A 78 -19.73 -8.69 -0.69
C ASN A 78 -20.78 -7.87 0.05
N ARG A 79 -20.38 -6.96 0.97
CA ARG A 79 -21.33 -6.06 1.64
C ARG A 79 -22.06 -5.11 0.67
N ARG A 80 -21.44 -4.75 -0.46
CA ARG A 80 -22.10 -3.91 -1.50
C ARG A 80 -23.13 -4.67 -2.33
N LYS A 81 -23.04 -6.00 -2.42
CA LYS A 81 -24.01 -6.83 -3.17
C LYS A 81 -25.23 -7.23 -2.33
N GLY A 82 -25.13 -7.25 -1.00
CA GLY A 82 -26.23 -7.57 -0.09
C GLY A 82 -27.18 -6.41 0.25
N GLN A 83 -27.00 -5.23 -0.36
CA GLN A 83 -27.85 -4.04 -0.18
C GLN A 83 -28.60 -3.63 -1.46
N ARG A 84 -28.70 -4.53 -2.45
CA ARG A 84 -29.50 -4.32 -3.67
C ARG A 84 -30.63 -5.33 -3.73
#